data_AF-A0A418VET3-F1
#
_entry.id   AF-A0A418VET3-F1
#
_cell.length_a   1.000
_cell.length_b   1.000
_cell.length_c   1.000
_cell.angle_alpha   90.00
_cell.angle_beta   90.00
_cell.angle_gamma   90.00
#
_symmetry.space_group_name_H-M   'P 1'
#
loop_
_entity.id
_entity.type
_entity.pdbx_description
1 polymer ?
#
loop_
_entity_poly.entity_id
_entity_poly.type
_entity_poly.pdbx_seq_one_letter_code
_entity_poly.pdbx_strand_id
1 'polypeptide(L)'
;MKSREAADVYDNEPERIYEAACRLVHQGISVIPMGSGISKWAKEPHKQALIASGHTYQNDQDEARASWKPMQFKLPTQADLATWYLQARARGLGMVTGEISDHIVIDCGTTGWLQRLHGSAPPATGLHQPHPAAGGQGDDMKA
;
A
#
# COMPACT_ATOMS: atom_id res chain seq x y z
N MET A 1 30.44 -3.97 -26.75
CA MET A 1 30.07 -5.25 -26.13
C MET A 1 29.20 -5.10 -24.87
N LYS A 2 28.37 -4.03 -24.77
CA LYS A 2 27.44 -3.76 -23.64
C LYS A 2 25.96 -3.97 -23.98
N SER A 3 25.67 -4.34 -25.23
CA SER A 3 24.32 -4.30 -25.79
C SER A 3 23.55 -5.63 -25.67
N ARG A 4 24.25 -6.72 -25.31
CA ARG A 4 23.67 -8.08 -25.27
C ARG A 4 23.16 -8.46 -23.88
N GLU A 5 23.80 -7.97 -22.82
CA GLU A 5 23.37 -8.16 -21.42
C GLU A 5 22.05 -7.46 -21.08
N ALA A 6 21.80 -6.27 -21.65
CA ALA A 6 20.56 -5.55 -21.39
C ALA A 6 19.34 -6.24 -22.04
N ALA A 7 19.50 -6.84 -23.23
CA ALA A 7 18.42 -7.54 -23.92
C ALA A 7 17.97 -8.81 -23.17
N ASP A 8 18.93 -9.57 -22.64
CA ASP A 8 18.68 -10.84 -21.93
C ASP A 8 17.95 -10.65 -20.59
N VAL A 9 18.15 -9.50 -19.94
CA VAL A 9 17.48 -9.15 -18.66
C VAL A 9 16.01 -8.80 -18.86
N TYR A 10 15.64 -8.21 -20.00
CA TYR A 10 14.23 -7.85 -20.30
C TYR A 10 13.43 -9.02 -20.92
N ASP A 11 14.08 -9.98 -21.57
CA ASP A 11 13.39 -11.11 -22.19
C ASP A 11 12.84 -12.11 -21.16
N ASN A 12 13.49 -12.24 -20.00
CA ASN A 12 13.10 -13.16 -18.92
C ASN A 12 12.31 -12.48 -17.79
N GLU A 13 11.87 -11.23 -17.99
CA GLU A 13 11.14 -10.46 -16.97
C GLU A 13 9.84 -11.17 -16.52
N PRO A 14 8.98 -11.71 -17.42
CA PRO A 14 7.77 -12.39 -16.99
C PRO A 14 8.03 -13.66 -16.16
N GLU A 15 9.07 -14.43 -16.45
CA GLU A 15 9.48 -15.61 -15.68
C GLU A 15 9.91 -15.23 -14.26
N ARG A 16 10.71 -14.17 -14.11
CA ARG A 16 11.12 -13.67 -12.78
C ARG A 16 9.95 -13.16 -11.97
N ILE A 17 8.98 -12.51 -12.63
CA ILE A 17 7.76 -12.05 -11.98
C ILE A 17 6.86 -13.23 -11.61
N TYR A 18 6.76 -14.25 -12.46
CA TYR A 18 6.05 -15.49 -12.16
C TYR A 18 6.58 -16.14 -10.88
N GLU A 19 7.91 -16.29 -10.76
CA GLU A 19 8.53 -16.83 -9.55
C GLU A 19 8.22 -15.99 -8.31
N ALA A 20 8.29 -14.66 -8.43
CA ALA A 20 7.95 -13.74 -7.33
C ALA A 20 6.48 -13.86 -6.92
N ALA A 21 5.56 -13.94 -7.89
CA ALA A 21 4.14 -14.12 -7.66
C ALA A 21 3.86 -15.46 -6.95
N CYS A 22 4.51 -16.54 -7.38
CA CYS A 22 4.39 -17.85 -6.73
C CYS A 22 4.81 -17.79 -5.27
N ARG A 23 5.94 -17.14 -4.96
CA ARG A 23 6.42 -16.99 -3.57
C ARG A 23 5.43 -16.21 -2.70
N LEU A 24 4.90 -15.09 -3.19
CA LEU A 24 3.93 -14.29 -2.45
C LEU A 24 2.64 -15.06 -2.18
N VAL A 25 2.11 -15.77 -3.18
CA VAL A 25 0.90 -16.58 -3.02
C VAL A 25 1.11 -17.72 -2.02
N HIS A 26 2.29 -18.37 -2.03
CA HIS A 26 2.65 -19.36 -1.01
C HIS A 26 2.73 -18.77 0.42
N GLN A 27 2.98 -17.46 0.54
CA GLN A 27 2.98 -16.74 1.80
C GLN A 27 1.58 -16.23 2.20
N GLY A 28 0.53 -16.57 1.45
CA GLY A 28 -0.83 -16.08 1.69
C GLY A 28 -1.08 -14.67 1.18
N ILE A 29 -0.17 -14.11 0.38
CA ILE A 29 -0.31 -12.75 -0.17
C ILE A 29 -0.95 -12.83 -1.55
N SER A 30 -2.11 -12.18 -1.70
CA SER A 30 -2.81 -12.11 -2.97
C SER A 30 -2.17 -11.12 -3.93
N VAL A 31 -2.10 -11.49 -5.22
CA VAL A 31 -1.45 -10.70 -6.27
C VAL A 31 -2.25 -10.70 -7.56
N ILE A 32 -2.02 -9.70 -8.40
CA ILE A 32 -2.65 -9.52 -9.71
C ILE A 32 -1.61 -9.12 -10.77
N PRO A 33 -1.85 -9.44 -12.05
CA PRO A 33 -0.97 -9.00 -13.13
C PRO A 33 -1.24 -7.53 -13.46
N MET A 34 -0.19 -6.77 -13.71
CA MET A 34 -0.26 -5.33 -14.02
C MET A 34 0.41 -5.02 -15.36
N GLY A 35 0.01 -3.91 -15.98
CA GLY A 35 0.71 -3.33 -17.12
C GLY A 35 2.11 -2.81 -16.73
N SER A 36 3.07 -2.90 -17.66
CA SER A 36 4.45 -2.43 -17.45
C SER A 36 4.57 -0.91 -17.64
N GLY A 37 5.54 -0.32 -16.94
CA GLY A 37 5.75 1.12 -16.74
C GLY A 37 5.96 1.97 -18.00
N ILE A 38 6.28 1.36 -19.14
CA ILE A 38 6.48 2.08 -20.43
C ILE A 38 5.17 2.11 -21.25
N SER A 39 4.18 1.30 -20.90
CA SER A 39 2.91 1.24 -21.63
C SER A 39 1.95 2.35 -21.17
N LYS A 40 1.03 2.75 -22.05
CA LYS A 40 -0.12 3.60 -21.68
C LYS A 40 -1.04 3.00 -20.60
N TRP A 41 -0.85 1.72 -20.28
CA TRP A 41 -1.56 0.95 -19.26
C TRP A 41 -0.70 0.71 -18.02
N ALA A 42 0.39 1.45 -17.87
CA ALA A 42 1.22 1.41 -16.69
C ALA A 42 0.35 1.64 -15.45
N LYS A 43 0.56 0.80 -14.41
CA LYS A 43 -0.19 0.84 -13.16
C LYS A 43 -1.69 0.47 -13.27
N GLU A 44 -2.14 -0.04 -14.41
CA GLU A 44 -3.46 -0.68 -14.53
C GLU A 44 -3.35 -2.21 -14.43
N PRO A 45 -4.39 -2.90 -13.93
CA PRO A 45 -4.48 -4.36 -14.05
C PRO A 45 -4.40 -4.85 -15.50
N HIS A 46 -3.70 -5.95 -15.73
CA HIS A 46 -3.49 -6.51 -17.07
C HIS A 46 -4.76 -7.22 -17.56
N LYS A 47 -5.64 -6.47 -18.23
CA LYS A 47 -7.00 -6.90 -18.62
C LYS A 47 -7.02 -8.23 -19.39
N GLN A 48 -6.14 -8.40 -20.39
CA GLN A 48 -6.10 -9.62 -21.19
C GLN A 48 -5.69 -10.85 -20.37
N ALA A 49 -4.80 -10.68 -19.38
CA ALA A 49 -4.35 -11.79 -18.54
C ALA A 49 -5.48 -12.25 -17.62
N LEU A 50 -6.19 -11.29 -16.99
CA LEU A 50 -7.34 -11.56 -16.13
C LEU A 50 -8.47 -12.27 -16.90
N ILE A 51 -8.80 -11.79 -18.10
CA ILE A 51 -9.81 -12.42 -18.96
C ILE A 51 -9.39 -13.83 -19.37
N ALA A 52 -8.13 -14.03 -19.77
CA ALA A 52 -7.63 -15.34 -20.19
C ALA A 52 -7.69 -16.41 -19.08
N SER A 53 -7.57 -15.99 -17.82
CA SER A 53 -7.73 -16.83 -16.63
C SER A 53 -9.17 -16.91 -16.10
N GLY A 54 -10.15 -16.32 -16.78
CA GLY A 54 -11.57 -16.37 -16.38
C GLY A 54 -11.97 -15.40 -15.26
N HIS A 55 -11.11 -14.45 -14.88
CA HIS A 55 -11.44 -13.43 -13.89
C HIS A 55 -12.19 -12.28 -14.56
N THR A 56 -13.49 -12.47 -14.72
CA THR A 56 -14.38 -11.52 -15.42
C THR A 56 -15.64 -11.19 -14.63
N TYR A 57 -16.29 -10.08 -15.00
CA TYR A 57 -17.67 -9.75 -14.62
C TYR A 57 -18.44 -9.28 -15.87
N GLN A 58 -19.76 -9.42 -15.88
CA GLN A 58 -20.63 -8.82 -16.90
C GLN A 58 -20.95 -7.38 -16.50
N ASN A 59 -20.80 -6.43 -17.44
CA ASN A 59 -21.30 -5.06 -17.25
C ASN A 59 -22.78 -4.96 -17.63
N ASP A 60 -23.36 -3.77 -17.49
CA ASP A 60 -24.77 -3.49 -17.81
C ASP A 60 -25.12 -3.68 -19.31
N GLN A 61 -24.11 -3.89 -20.16
CA GLN A 61 -24.23 -4.11 -21.59
C GLN A 61 -24.01 -5.58 -21.98
N ASP A 62 -23.96 -6.49 -21.00
CA ASP A 62 -23.69 -7.93 -21.17
C ASP A 62 -22.30 -8.25 -21.77
N GLU A 63 -21.34 -7.34 -21.59
CA GLU A 63 -19.97 -7.53 -22.04
C GLU A 63 -19.08 -8.06 -20.91
N ALA A 64 -18.26 -9.07 -21.21
CA ALA A 64 -17.26 -9.58 -20.29
C ALA A 64 -16.13 -8.55 -20.08
N ARG A 65 -15.92 -8.15 -18.83
CA ARG A 65 -14.86 -7.21 -18.41
C ARG A 65 -13.93 -7.88 -17.41
N ALA A 66 -12.64 -7.56 -17.49
CA ALA A 66 -11.64 -8.05 -16.54
C ALA A 66 -11.98 -7.63 -15.11
N SER A 67 -11.90 -8.56 -14.16
CA SER A 67 -12.10 -8.31 -12.74
C SER A 67 -10.91 -8.82 -11.94
N TRP A 68 -10.35 -7.98 -11.08
CA TRP A 68 -9.37 -8.42 -10.09
C TRP A 68 -9.98 -8.51 -8.67
N LYS A 69 -11.21 -8.00 -8.49
CA LYS A 69 -11.89 -7.92 -7.18
C LYS A 69 -11.95 -9.26 -6.43
N PRO A 70 -12.19 -10.43 -7.07
CA PRO A 70 -12.19 -11.71 -6.35
C PRO A 70 -10.88 -11.98 -5.60
N MET A 71 -9.76 -11.40 -6.04
CA MET A 71 -8.46 -11.54 -5.41
C MET A 71 -8.36 -10.83 -4.04
N GLN A 72 -9.36 -10.05 -3.64
CA GLN A 72 -9.47 -9.51 -2.28
C GLN A 72 -9.91 -10.56 -1.26
N PHE A 73 -10.50 -11.68 -1.72
CA PHE A 73 -11.12 -12.71 -0.88
C PHE A 73 -10.56 -14.11 -1.14
N LYS A 74 -9.80 -14.29 -2.23
CA LYS A 74 -9.22 -15.57 -2.63
C LYS A 74 -7.85 -15.37 -3.26
N LEU A 75 -6.91 -16.28 -2.98
CA LEU A 75 -5.61 -16.30 -3.66
C LEU A 75 -5.76 -16.75 -5.11
N PRO A 76 -4.98 -16.18 -6.05
CA PRO A 76 -4.88 -16.73 -7.39
C PRO A 76 -4.26 -18.13 -7.34
N THR A 77 -4.69 -19.00 -8.24
CA THR A 77 -4.17 -20.35 -8.38
C THR A 77 -2.86 -20.37 -9.15
N GLN A 78 -2.11 -21.47 -9.06
CA GLN A 78 -0.91 -21.67 -9.87
C GLN A 78 -1.19 -21.55 -11.38
N ALA A 79 -2.37 -22.02 -11.83
CA ALA A 79 -2.79 -21.94 -13.22
C ALA A 79 -3.05 -20.48 -13.65
N ASP A 80 -3.61 -19.66 -12.76
CA ASP A 80 -3.78 -18.22 -12.99
C ASP A 80 -2.41 -17.56 -13.20
N LEU A 81 -1.45 -17.81 -12.29
CA LEU A 81 -0.11 -17.24 -12.37
C LEU A 81 0.61 -17.63 -13.67
N ALA A 82 0.52 -18.91 -14.07
CA ALA A 82 1.11 -19.39 -15.32
C ALA A 82 0.45 -18.72 -16.54
N THR A 83 -0.88 -18.58 -16.53
CA THR A 83 -1.63 -17.88 -17.58
C THR A 83 -1.18 -16.42 -17.68
N TRP A 84 -1.02 -15.74 -16.56
CA TRP A 84 -0.69 -14.31 -16.53
C TRP A 84 0.72 -14.01 -17.03
N TYR A 85 1.71 -14.75 -16.54
CA TYR A 85 3.11 -14.39 -16.73
C TYR A 85 3.79 -15.21 -17.82
N LEU A 86 3.46 -16.49 -17.96
CA LEU A 86 4.11 -17.35 -18.96
C LEU A 86 3.40 -17.30 -20.31
N GLN A 87 2.06 -17.14 -20.32
CA GLN A 87 1.27 -17.09 -21.56
C GLN A 87 0.97 -15.66 -22.00
N ALA A 88 0.33 -14.87 -21.13
CA ALA A 88 -0.06 -13.49 -21.44
C ALA A 88 1.10 -12.48 -21.30
N ARG A 89 2.28 -12.94 -20.82
CA ARG A 89 3.52 -12.17 -20.70
C ARG A 89 3.33 -10.85 -19.95
N ALA A 90 2.49 -10.84 -18.91
CA ALA A 90 2.35 -9.68 -18.04
C ALA A 90 3.72 -9.35 -17.41
N ARG A 91 4.00 -8.05 -17.28
CA ARG A 91 5.32 -7.54 -16.85
C ARG A 91 5.25 -6.69 -15.58
N GLY A 92 4.07 -6.62 -14.97
CA GLY A 92 3.87 -5.95 -13.69
C GLY A 92 3.17 -6.87 -12.72
N LEU A 93 3.42 -6.64 -11.43
CA LEU A 93 2.85 -7.37 -10.31
C LEU A 93 2.24 -6.35 -9.34
N GLY A 94 0.97 -6.53 -9.01
CA GLY A 94 0.28 -5.76 -7.99
C GLY A 94 -0.05 -6.65 -6.81
N MET A 95 0.21 -6.19 -5.59
CA MET A 95 -0.29 -6.84 -4.38
C MET A 95 -1.71 -6.38 -4.11
N VAL A 96 -2.60 -7.31 -3.77
CA VAL A 96 -3.99 -7.01 -3.40
C VAL A 96 -4.09 -7.05 -1.89
N THR A 97 -4.38 -5.89 -1.30
CA THR A 97 -4.76 -5.78 0.11
C THR A 97 -6.27 -6.02 0.23
N GLY A 98 -6.70 -6.73 1.26
CA GLY A 98 -8.08 -7.14 1.45
C GLY A 98 -8.20 -8.10 2.62
N GLU A 99 -9.34 -8.79 2.70
CA GLU A 99 -9.70 -9.66 3.83
C GLU A 99 -8.71 -10.80 4.05
N ILE A 100 -8.11 -11.33 2.99
CA ILE A 100 -7.18 -12.47 3.09
C ILE A 100 -5.73 -12.08 3.33
N SER A 101 -5.38 -10.82 3.09
CA SER A 101 -3.98 -10.46 3.04
C SER A 101 -3.42 -10.06 4.40
N ASP A 102 -4.18 -9.81 5.47
CA ASP A 102 -3.70 -9.35 6.81
C ASP A 102 -2.66 -8.19 6.80
N HIS A 103 -2.44 -7.57 5.64
CA HIS A 103 -1.41 -6.58 5.38
C HIS A 103 -2.06 -5.31 4.89
N ILE A 104 -1.58 -4.17 5.39
CA ILE A 104 -1.89 -2.83 4.91
C ILE A 104 -0.62 -2.27 4.26
N VAL A 105 -0.75 -1.73 3.05
CA VAL A 105 0.34 -1.01 2.38
C VAL A 105 0.12 0.47 2.57
N ILE A 106 1.11 1.15 3.15
CA ILE A 106 1.13 2.61 3.25
C ILE A 106 2.15 3.10 2.24
N ASP A 107 1.66 3.69 1.15
CA ASP A 107 2.51 4.37 0.16
C ASP A 107 2.88 5.76 0.70
N CYS A 108 3.98 5.80 1.46
CA CYS A 108 4.57 7.04 1.93
C CYS A 108 5.33 7.70 0.77
N GLY A 109 4.64 8.55 0.01
CA GLY A 109 5.29 9.38 -1.00
C GLY A 109 6.46 10.18 -0.42
N THR A 110 7.44 10.52 -1.26
CA THR A 110 8.68 11.21 -0.86
C THR A 110 8.49 12.68 -0.44
N THR A 111 7.26 13.16 -0.31
CA THR A 111 6.93 14.54 0.09
C THR A 111 6.21 14.59 1.44
N GLY A 112 7.00 14.56 2.53
CA GLY A 112 6.95 15.65 3.51
C GLY A 112 6.06 15.59 4.77
N TRP A 113 5.75 14.44 5.37
CA TRP A 113 4.92 14.43 6.61
C TRP A 113 5.54 13.83 7.87
N LEU A 114 6.87 13.68 7.94
CA LEU A 114 7.53 13.48 9.25
C LEU A 114 7.68 14.82 9.99
N GLN A 115 6.57 15.45 10.36
CA GLN A 115 6.58 16.40 11.47
C GLN A 115 6.62 15.56 12.75
N ARG A 116 7.82 15.45 13.31
CA ARG A 116 8.11 14.82 14.59
C ARG A 116 7.17 15.40 15.67
N LEU A 117 6.12 14.66 16.04
CA LEU A 117 5.35 14.87 17.27
C LEU A 117 6.22 14.46 18.47
N HIS A 118 7.31 15.19 18.72
CA HIS A 118 7.80 15.27 20.08
C HIS A 118 7.08 16.46 20.69
N GLY A 119 6.18 16.15 21.60
CA GLY A 119 5.61 17.14 22.49
C GLY A 119 6.74 17.84 23.23
N SER A 120 7.08 19.05 22.79
CA SER A 120 7.56 20.04 23.73
C SER A 120 6.33 20.49 24.51
N ALA A 121 6.15 19.92 25.70
CA ALA A 121 5.33 20.59 26.71
C ALA A 121 5.84 22.04 26.82
N PRO A 122 4.96 23.05 26.84
CA PRO A 122 5.40 24.41 27.12
C PRO A 122 6.14 24.41 28.48
N PRO A 123 7.21 25.19 28.64
CA PRO A 123 7.85 25.30 29.93
C PRO A 123 6.81 25.75 30.96
N ALA A 124 6.62 24.93 31.99
CA ALA A 124 5.88 25.28 33.17
C ALA A 124 6.62 26.43 33.87
N THR A 125 6.28 27.66 33.52
CA THR A 125 6.76 28.86 34.20
C THR A 125 5.58 29.80 34.40
N GLY A 126 5.00 29.69 35.58
CA GLY A 126 3.88 30.49 36.03
C GLY A 126 3.39 29.98 37.38
N LEU A 127 4.33 29.70 38.30
CA LEU A 127 4.02 29.48 39.70
C LEU A 127 3.27 30.71 40.21
N HIS A 128 2.01 30.46 40.57
CA HIS A 128 1.20 31.28 41.44
C HIS A 128 2.06 31.66 42.66
N GLN A 129 2.41 32.94 42.81
CA GLN A 129 2.93 33.41 44.08
C GLN A 129 1.81 33.29 45.11
N PRO A 130 2.00 32.57 46.23
CA PRO A 130 1.06 32.61 47.33
C PRO A 130 1.11 34.01 47.96
N HIS A 131 -0.06 34.61 48.07
CA HIS A 131 -0.30 35.77 48.93
C HIS A 131 0.12 35.43 50.36
N PRO A 132 0.98 36.22 51.03
CA PRO A 132 1.14 36.09 52.46
C PRO A 132 -0.08 36.73 53.13
N ALA A 133 -0.92 35.87 53.72
CA ALA A 133 -1.83 36.27 54.78
C ALA A 133 -1.13 36.09 56.12
N ALA A 134 -1.10 37.15 56.92
CA ALA A 134 -1.58 37.19 58.31
C ALA A 134 -0.69 38.00 59.28
N GLY A 135 -1.39 38.74 60.14
CA GLY A 135 -0.93 39.27 61.43
C GLY A 135 -0.76 40.79 61.42
N GLY A 136 -1.49 41.62 62.17
CA GLY A 136 -2.30 41.42 63.37
C GLY A 136 -1.88 42.45 64.44
N GLN A 137 -2.84 42.89 65.28
CA GLN A 137 -2.73 43.85 66.42
C GLN A 137 -2.74 45.35 66.05
N GLY A 138 -3.50 46.23 66.69
CA GLY A 138 -4.37 46.14 67.86
C GLY A 138 -5.05 47.50 68.10
N ASP A 139 -6.11 47.49 68.90
CA ASP A 139 -6.61 48.52 69.83
C ASP A 139 -6.48 50.02 69.44
N ASP A 140 -7.61 50.74 69.32
CA ASP A 140 -8.18 51.43 70.49
C ASP A 140 -9.38 52.33 70.15
N MET A 141 -10.23 52.47 71.16
CA MET A 141 -11.46 53.25 71.21
C MET A 141 -11.17 54.68 71.71
N LYS A 142 -12.00 55.65 71.28
CA LYS A 142 -12.22 57.03 71.81
C LYS A 142 -11.36 58.18 71.22
N ALA A 143 -12.03 59.17 70.63
CA ALA A 143 -12.69 60.29 71.33
C ALA A 143 -13.86 60.83 70.51
#